data_AF-A0A076YGY3-F1
#
_entry.id   AF-A0A076YGY3-F1
#
_cell.length_a   1.000
_cell.length_b   1.000
_cell.length_c   1.000
_cell.angle_alpha   90.00
_cell.angle_beta   90.00
_cell.angle_gamma   90.00
#
_symmetry.space_group_name_H-M   'P 1'
#
loop_
_entity.id
_entity.type
_entity.pdbx_description
1 polymer ?
#
loop_
_entity_poly.entity_id
_entity_poly.type
_entity_poly.pdbx_seq_one_letter_code
_entity_poly.pdbx_strand_id
1 'polypeptide(L)'
;MIFNGDYKPRDPAIHPPGYHPAYKTTVLRSPTRALVPLHQTLTERTGPIFTRQFLDPLDSDLIANARVDADPIGERMVVYGRVLDENAHPVRNTLIEVWQANAAGRYRHRNDSYMAPLDPNFGGAGRCLTDDDGWYMFRTIKPGPYPWPNGHNAWRPAHIHLSLFGPAFTTRLITQMYFQGDPLLPLCPIYNSVPDDEARQRLVAPLDMDAATPHDSLAYRFDIVLAGAQGDTVRQSRVRRTGMLKETASQTAGPYVHIGLDRREGLNVVAGDGAAGERIRIEGVVYDGAGEPVRDALIEIWQANAHGKYDHPEDTQDKPVDPAFSGWGRCACDRETGLFHFETVKPGPVPGRDVRMQAPHVNVTIFARGVNSHLVTRLYFDDEIDANASDPVLNALPSAQGAQTLIARRESREGRNVYRFDIRLQGDGETVFFDV
;
A
#
# COMPACT_ATOMS: atom_id res chain seq x y z
N MET A 1 10.43 -16.33 -11.39
CA MET A 1 11.16 -15.85 -12.58
C MET A 1 11.94 -14.62 -12.13
N ILE A 2 13.23 -14.51 -12.44
CA ILE A 2 14.01 -13.29 -12.22
C ILE A 2 13.73 -12.43 -13.46
N PHE A 3 12.89 -11.40 -13.32
CA PHE A 3 12.64 -10.45 -14.40
C PHE A 3 13.65 -9.32 -14.30
N ASN A 4 14.18 -8.90 -15.45
CA ASN A 4 15.22 -7.87 -15.53
C ASN A 4 14.75 -6.56 -16.17
N GLY A 5 13.43 -6.36 -16.27
CA GLY A 5 12.80 -5.20 -16.88
C GLY A 5 12.07 -4.32 -15.88
N ASP A 6 11.77 -3.09 -16.30
CA ASP A 6 10.94 -2.16 -15.53
C ASP A 6 9.50 -2.62 -15.50
N TYR A 7 8.73 -2.21 -14.50
CA TYR A 7 7.28 -2.36 -14.52
C TYR A 7 6.65 -1.27 -15.40
N LYS A 8 5.47 -1.56 -15.96
CA LYS A 8 4.70 -0.58 -16.72
C LYS A 8 4.28 0.57 -15.80
N PRO A 9 4.37 1.83 -16.25
CA PRO A 9 3.85 2.95 -15.48
C PRO A 9 2.34 2.86 -15.35
N ARG A 10 1.78 3.39 -14.26
CA ARG A 10 0.33 3.42 -14.06
C ARG A 10 -0.37 4.24 -15.13
N ASP A 11 -1.51 3.76 -15.58
CA ASP A 11 -2.35 4.46 -16.56
C ASP A 11 -3.29 5.45 -15.84
N PRO A 12 -3.05 6.77 -15.91
CA PRO A 12 -3.85 7.75 -15.16
C PRO A 12 -5.32 7.80 -15.63
N ALA A 13 -5.68 7.19 -16.77
CA ALA A 13 -7.06 7.12 -17.21
C ALA A 13 -7.90 6.10 -16.41
N ILE A 14 -7.28 5.09 -15.82
CA ILE A 14 -7.97 4.02 -15.06
C ILE A 14 -7.79 4.15 -13.55
N HIS A 15 -6.86 4.99 -13.08
CA HIS A 15 -6.70 5.31 -11.67
C HIS A 15 -7.42 6.61 -11.31
N PRO A 16 -7.93 6.74 -10.07
CA PRO A 16 -8.53 7.99 -9.62
C PRO A 16 -7.47 9.09 -9.54
N PRO A 17 -7.79 10.33 -9.95
CA PRO A 17 -6.85 11.44 -9.79
C PRO A 17 -6.61 11.71 -8.30
N GLY A 18 -5.43 12.25 -7.99
CA GLY A 18 -5.11 12.69 -6.63
C GLY A 18 -6.13 13.69 -6.12
N TYR A 19 -6.43 14.73 -6.91
CA TYR A 19 -7.42 15.76 -6.59
C TYR A 19 -8.80 15.38 -7.17
N HIS A 20 -9.78 15.12 -6.30
CA HIS A 20 -11.15 14.80 -6.69
C HIS A 20 -12.16 15.43 -5.70
N PRO A 21 -12.60 16.69 -5.92
CA PRO A 21 -13.27 17.49 -4.89
C PRO A 21 -14.63 16.94 -4.43
N ALA A 22 -15.30 16.10 -5.23
CA ALA A 22 -16.49 15.39 -4.78
C ALA A 22 -16.20 14.43 -3.61
N TYR A 23 -14.96 13.93 -3.52
CA TYR A 23 -14.39 13.36 -2.31
C TYR A 23 -13.57 14.44 -1.56
N LYS A 24 -14.21 15.13 -0.63
CA LYS A 24 -13.72 16.37 -0.02
C LYS A 24 -12.33 16.26 0.63
N THR A 25 -12.00 15.10 1.21
CA THR A 25 -10.70 14.93 1.89
C THR A 25 -9.51 15.02 0.92
N THR A 26 -9.72 14.75 -0.37
CA THR A 26 -8.66 14.88 -1.39
C THR A 26 -8.18 16.31 -1.55
N VAL A 27 -9.05 17.31 -1.30
CA VAL A 27 -8.76 18.73 -1.52
C VAL A 27 -7.49 19.19 -0.80
N LEU A 28 -7.24 18.68 0.40
CA LEU A 28 -6.05 19.03 1.21
C LEU A 28 -4.99 17.92 1.23
N ARG A 29 -5.23 16.77 0.61
CA ARG A 29 -4.35 15.60 0.72
C ARG A 29 -3.82 15.07 -0.63
N SER A 30 -4.03 15.84 -1.69
CA SER A 30 -3.48 15.57 -3.02
C SER A 30 -2.33 16.52 -3.36
N PRO A 31 -1.12 16.06 -3.72
CA PRO A 31 -0.04 16.96 -4.14
C PRO A 31 -0.51 18.01 -5.15
N THR A 32 -0.06 19.26 -4.97
CA THR A 32 -0.36 20.34 -5.92
C THR A 32 0.67 20.41 -7.04
N ARG A 33 1.85 19.86 -6.82
CA ARG A 33 2.89 19.69 -7.83
C ARG A 33 2.72 18.36 -8.54
N ALA A 34 3.11 18.33 -9.80
CA ALA A 34 3.17 17.09 -10.55
C ALA A 34 4.14 16.11 -9.90
N LEU A 35 3.76 14.82 -9.88
CA LEU A 35 4.68 13.76 -9.48
C LEU A 35 5.87 13.74 -10.43
N VAL A 36 7.07 13.55 -9.89
CA VAL A 36 8.30 13.51 -10.68
C VAL A 36 8.48 12.09 -11.22
N PRO A 37 8.52 11.87 -12.55
CA PRO A 37 8.79 10.55 -13.11
C PRO A 37 10.15 10.04 -12.62
N LEU A 38 10.17 8.83 -12.08
CA LEU A 38 11.39 8.21 -11.59
C LEU A 38 11.74 7.00 -12.45
N HIS A 39 12.97 6.95 -12.93
CA HIS A 39 13.48 5.73 -13.55
C HIS A 39 13.66 4.65 -12.49
N GLN A 40 12.95 3.54 -12.65
CA GLN A 40 13.02 2.42 -11.70
C GLN A 40 14.45 1.84 -11.61
N THR A 41 14.94 1.68 -10.39
CA THR A 41 16.21 1.00 -10.08
C THR A 41 15.94 -0.24 -9.24
N LEU A 42 16.98 -0.87 -8.66
CA LEU A 42 16.76 -1.92 -7.65
C LEU A 42 15.82 -1.43 -6.54
N THR A 43 15.90 -0.15 -6.17
CA THR A 43 15.05 0.44 -5.13
C THR A 43 13.55 0.32 -5.43
N GLU A 44 13.12 0.47 -6.68
CA GLU A 44 11.70 0.43 -7.08
C GLU A 44 11.25 -0.97 -7.53
N ARG A 45 12.17 -1.76 -8.09
CA ARG A 45 11.90 -3.08 -8.66
C ARG A 45 11.98 -4.22 -7.65
N THR A 46 12.55 -3.97 -6.47
CA THR A 46 12.53 -4.92 -5.36
C THR A 46 11.40 -4.59 -4.39
N GLY A 47 11.06 -5.51 -3.51
CA GLY A 47 10.10 -5.30 -2.43
C GLY A 47 10.23 -6.39 -1.37
N PRO A 48 9.48 -6.28 -0.25
CA PRO A 48 9.48 -7.30 0.78
C PRO A 48 8.92 -8.64 0.25
N ILE A 49 9.52 -9.75 0.69
CA ILE A 49 9.03 -11.10 0.40
C ILE A 49 8.37 -11.65 1.66
N PHE A 50 7.08 -11.97 1.56
CA PHE A 50 6.33 -12.57 2.66
C PHE A 50 6.25 -14.09 2.48
N THR A 51 6.49 -14.80 3.58
CA THR A 51 6.34 -16.27 3.63
C THR A 51 5.16 -16.64 4.51
N ARG A 52 4.76 -17.92 4.49
CA ARG A 52 3.66 -18.43 5.34
C ARG A 52 3.88 -18.20 6.83
N GLN A 53 5.11 -17.96 7.28
CA GLN A 53 5.42 -17.62 8.68
C GLN A 53 4.84 -16.26 9.11
N PHE A 54 4.48 -15.41 8.14
CA PHE A 54 3.80 -14.14 8.38
C PHE A 54 2.28 -14.31 8.60
N LEU A 55 1.74 -15.52 8.48
CA LEU A 55 0.32 -15.80 8.59
C LEU A 55 0.01 -16.68 9.81
N ASP A 56 -1.06 -16.34 10.51
CA ASP A 56 -1.70 -17.21 11.50
C ASP A 56 -2.71 -18.13 10.80
N PRO A 57 -2.99 -19.34 11.34
CA PRO A 57 -3.81 -20.34 10.65
C PRO A 57 -5.23 -19.88 10.26
N LEU A 58 -5.81 -18.93 10.99
CA LEU A 58 -7.15 -18.41 10.76
C LEU A 58 -7.16 -17.05 10.04
N ASP A 59 -6.01 -16.52 9.61
CA ASP A 59 -5.93 -15.15 9.09
C ASP A 59 -6.84 -14.88 7.88
N SER A 60 -7.15 -15.90 7.07
CA SER A 60 -8.05 -15.78 5.92
C SER A 60 -9.53 -16.08 6.23
N ASP A 61 -9.87 -16.42 7.48
CA ASP A 61 -11.24 -16.74 7.90
C ASP A 61 -11.73 -15.73 8.94
N LEU A 62 -12.33 -14.63 8.46
CA LEU A 62 -12.86 -13.54 9.28
C LEU A 62 -14.12 -13.96 10.07
N ILE A 63 -14.72 -15.11 9.74
CA ILE A 63 -15.82 -15.68 10.53
C ILE A 63 -15.26 -16.29 11.81
N ALA A 64 -14.06 -16.88 11.75
CA ALA A 64 -13.45 -17.59 12.87
C ALA A 64 -12.39 -16.78 13.64
N ASN A 65 -11.65 -15.87 13.00
CA ASN A 65 -10.40 -15.32 13.52
C ASN A 65 -10.52 -14.33 14.69
N ALA A 66 -11.72 -13.84 14.96
CA ALA A 66 -12.02 -12.94 16.08
C ALA A 66 -13.26 -13.39 16.87
N ARG A 67 -13.68 -14.65 16.68
CA ARG A 67 -14.81 -15.24 17.36
C ARG A 67 -14.55 -15.31 18.85
N VAL A 68 -15.53 -14.88 19.64
CA VAL A 68 -15.52 -14.98 21.10
C VAL A 68 -16.29 -16.23 21.53
N ASP A 69 -17.58 -16.29 21.21
CA ASP A 69 -18.49 -17.34 21.69
C ASP A 69 -19.49 -17.85 20.64
N ALA A 70 -19.67 -17.15 19.51
CA ALA A 70 -20.56 -17.55 18.43
C ALA A 70 -20.06 -17.04 17.07
N ASP A 71 -20.57 -17.58 15.97
CA ASP A 71 -20.26 -17.00 14.65
C ASP A 71 -20.82 -15.57 14.54
N PRO A 72 -20.13 -14.66 13.83
CA PRO A 72 -20.59 -13.30 13.62
C PRO A 72 -21.90 -13.25 12.83
N ILE A 73 -22.72 -12.25 13.13
CA ILE A 73 -24.02 -12.03 12.49
C ILE A 73 -23.82 -11.42 11.11
N GLY A 74 -24.41 -12.04 10.09
CA GLY A 74 -24.60 -11.48 8.76
C GLY A 74 -24.58 -12.50 7.63
N GLU A 75 -24.57 -12.03 6.39
CA GLU A 75 -24.50 -12.86 5.18
C GLU A 75 -23.10 -13.48 5.07
N ARG A 76 -23.00 -14.79 5.29
CA ARG A 76 -21.76 -15.55 5.15
C ARG A 76 -21.39 -15.64 3.67
N MET A 77 -20.14 -15.32 3.37
CA MET A 77 -19.64 -15.36 2.01
C MET A 77 -18.17 -15.79 1.92
N VAL A 78 -17.85 -16.39 0.78
CA VAL A 78 -16.49 -16.55 0.29
C VAL A 78 -16.18 -15.41 -0.67
N VAL A 79 -15.04 -14.75 -0.49
CA VAL A 79 -14.47 -13.82 -1.47
C VAL A 79 -13.22 -14.46 -2.02
N TYR A 80 -13.15 -14.69 -3.32
CA TYR A 80 -12.04 -15.39 -3.95
C TYR A 80 -11.73 -14.83 -5.33
N GLY A 81 -10.54 -15.11 -5.83
CA GLY A 81 -10.15 -14.72 -7.19
C GLY A 81 -8.68 -14.94 -7.45
N ARG A 82 -8.19 -14.42 -8.57
CA ARG A 82 -6.78 -14.48 -8.96
C ARG A 82 -6.13 -13.10 -8.92
N VAL A 83 -4.88 -13.05 -8.48
CA VAL A 83 -4.00 -11.92 -8.73
C VAL A 83 -3.13 -12.22 -9.94
N LEU A 84 -3.25 -11.37 -10.95
CA LEU A 84 -2.50 -11.43 -12.20
C LEU A 84 -1.69 -10.15 -12.39
N ASP A 85 -0.70 -10.17 -13.26
CA ASP A 85 -0.09 -8.95 -13.80
C ASP A 85 -0.78 -8.51 -15.11
N GLU A 86 -0.44 -7.33 -15.63
CA GLU A 86 -0.98 -6.85 -16.92
C GLU A 86 -0.59 -7.72 -18.13
N ASN A 87 0.36 -8.64 -17.98
CA ASN A 87 0.74 -9.64 -18.98
C ASN A 87 -0.04 -10.96 -18.80
N ALA A 88 -1.00 -11.01 -17.88
CA ALA A 88 -1.80 -12.17 -17.50
C ALA A 88 -1.01 -13.31 -16.85
N HIS A 89 0.18 -13.03 -16.29
CA HIS A 89 0.90 -13.98 -15.46
C HIS A 89 0.35 -13.99 -14.03
N PRO A 90 0.28 -15.15 -13.37
CA PRO A 90 -0.10 -15.21 -11.96
C PRO A 90 0.94 -14.56 -11.05
N VAL A 91 0.48 -13.70 -10.15
CA VAL A 91 1.32 -13.13 -9.09
C VAL A 91 1.29 -14.07 -7.89
N ARG A 92 2.36 -14.83 -7.73
CA ARG A 92 2.48 -15.92 -6.75
C ARG A 92 3.00 -15.43 -5.42
N ASN A 93 2.56 -16.05 -4.32
CA ASN A 93 3.04 -15.79 -2.96
C ASN A 93 3.02 -14.29 -2.60
N THR A 94 2.09 -13.51 -3.17
CA THR A 94 1.92 -12.10 -2.76
C THR A 94 0.99 -12.02 -1.57
N LEU A 95 1.35 -11.16 -0.61
CA LEU A 95 0.50 -10.87 0.54
C LEU A 95 -0.70 -10.03 0.11
N ILE A 96 -1.88 -10.50 0.49
CA ILE A 96 -3.14 -9.77 0.40
C ILE A 96 -3.64 -9.57 1.82
N GLU A 97 -3.93 -8.32 2.17
CA GLU A 97 -4.52 -7.93 3.45
C GLU A 97 -5.87 -7.26 3.20
N VAL A 98 -6.87 -7.61 3.99
CA VAL A 98 -8.23 -7.08 3.86
C VAL A 98 -8.72 -6.47 5.17
N TRP A 99 -9.55 -5.44 5.06
CA TRP A 99 -10.32 -4.91 6.18
C TRP A 99 -11.69 -4.40 5.75
N GLN A 100 -12.66 -4.49 6.66
CA GLN A 100 -14.06 -4.14 6.38
C GLN A 100 -14.85 -3.85 7.67
N ALA A 101 -16.02 -3.26 7.48
CA ALA A 101 -17.04 -3.15 8.52
C ALA A 101 -17.73 -4.51 8.78
N ASN A 102 -18.48 -4.60 9.87
CA ASN A 102 -19.42 -5.69 10.11
C ASN A 102 -20.69 -5.57 9.23
N ALA A 103 -21.63 -6.50 9.38
CA ALA A 103 -22.90 -6.51 8.63
C ALA A 103 -23.77 -5.24 8.83
N ALA A 104 -23.56 -4.51 9.92
CA ALA A 104 -24.29 -3.26 10.21
C ALA A 104 -23.56 -2.00 9.73
N GLY A 105 -22.43 -2.15 9.01
CA GLY A 105 -21.64 -1.02 8.54
C GLY A 105 -20.77 -0.36 9.63
N ARG A 106 -20.54 -1.04 10.77
CA ARG A 106 -19.67 -0.55 11.84
C ARG A 106 -18.28 -1.19 11.77
N TYR A 107 -17.24 -0.38 11.74
CA TYR A 107 -15.86 -0.81 11.91
C TYR A 107 -15.51 -1.00 13.38
N ARG A 108 -14.71 -2.02 13.69
CA ARG A 108 -14.09 -2.21 15.01
C ARG A 108 -12.93 -1.22 15.19
N HIS A 109 -13.25 0.07 15.26
CA HIS A 109 -12.27 1.13 15.47
C HIS A 109 -12.81 2.26 16.33
N ARG A 110 -11.95 2.80 17.21
CA ARG A 110 -12.33 3.84 18.18
C ARG A 110 -12.79 5.15 17.55
N ASN A 111 -12.35 5.49 16.33
CA ASN A 111 -12.80 6.69 15.61
C ASN A 111 -14.01 6.41 14.71
N ASP A 112 -14.56 5.19 14.70
CA ASP A 112 -15.87 4.96 14.12
C ASP A 112 -16.93 5.22 15.19
N SER A 113 -17.66 6.33 15.04
CA SER A 113 -18.74 6.77 15.92
C SER A 113 -20.13 6.48 15.37
N TYR A 114 -20.25 5.71 14.27
CA TYR A 114 -21.56 5.35 13.73
C TYR A 114 -22.37 4.55 14.78
N MET A 115 -23.66 4.88 14.92
CA MET A 115 -24.49 4.32 16.00
C MET A 115 -24.80 2.83 15.85
N ALA A 116 -24.56 2.24 14.67
CA ALA A 116 -24.71 0.81 14.47
C ALA A 116 -23.85 0.01 15.47
N PRO A 117 -24.35 -1.12 15.99
CA PRO A 117 -23.65 -1.89 16.99
C PRO A 117 -22.39 -2.54 16.41
N LEU A 118 -21.37 -2.69 17.26
CA LEU A 118 -20.30 -3.65 17.00
C LEU A 118 -20.86 -5.07 17.10
N ASP A 119 -20.26 -5.97 16.33
CA ASP A 119 -20.45 -7.41 16.53
C ASP A 119 -19.27 -7.91 17.39
N PRO A 120 -19.53 -8.45 18.60
CA PRO A 120 -18.47 -8.93 19.48
C PRO A 120 -17.64 -10.07 18.88
N ASN A 121 -18.21 -10.84 17.95
CA ASN A 121 -17.62 -11.99 17.29
C ASN A 121 -16.96 -11.66 15.94
N PHE A 122 -16.98 -10.40 15.49
CA PHE A 122 -16.38 -9.98 14.21
C PHE A 122 -15.24 -8.96 14.37
N GLY A 123 -14.06 -9.31 13.87
CA GLY A 123 -12.88 -8.44 13.87
C GLY A 123 -12.80 -7.53 12.64
N GLY A 124 -13.19 -8.04 11.47
CA GLY A 124 -13.20 -7.28 10.22
C GLY A 124 -11.85 -7.12 9.53
N ALA A 125 -10.86 -7.96 9.84
CA ALA A 125 -9.58 -7.98 9.12
C ALA A 125 -9.08 -9.40 8.90
N GLY A 126 -8.36 -9.59 7.80
CA GLY A 126 -7.70 -10.85 7.48
C GLY A 126 -6.56 -10.68 6.49
N ARG A 127 -5.80 -11.74 6.28
CA ARG A 127 -4.72 -11.77 5.27
C ARG A 127 -4.47 -13.18 4.75
N CYS A 128 -3.95 -13.28 3.55
CA CYS A 128 -3.48 -14.53 2.96
C CYS A 128 -2.36 -14.29 1.97
N LEU A 129 -1.73 -15.38 1.51
CA LEU A 129 -0.81 -15.37 0.38
C LEU A 129 -1.51 -16.01 -0.82
N THR A 130 -1.26 -15.48 -2.02
CA THR A 130 -1.67 -16.17 -3.24
C THR A 130 -0.91 -17.49 -3.41
N ASP A 131 -1.55 -18.48 -4.02
CA ASP A 131 -0.87 -19.72 -4.40
C ASP A 131 -0.02 -19.56 -5.69
N ASP A 132 0.52 -20.67 -6.19
CA ASP A 132 1.37 -20.69 -7.39
C ASP A 132 0.62 -20.34 -8.69
N ASP A 133 -0.71 -20.37 -8.68
CA ASP A 133 -1.56 -19.96 -9.79
C ASP A 133 -2.20 -18.58 -9.56
N GLY A 134 -1.80 -17.90 -8.49
CA GLY A 134 -2.25 -16.56 -8.14
C GLY A 134 -3.59 -16.53 -7.41
N TRP A 135 -4.16 -17.68 -7.02
CA TRP A 135 -5.45 -17.73 -6.34
C TRP A 135 -5.35 -17.27 -4.88
N TYR A 136 -6.41 -16.61 -4.42
CA TYR A 136 -6.62 -16.28 -3.02
C TYR A 136 -8.07 -16.51 -2.60
N MET A 137 -8.30 -16.63 -1.30
CA MET A 137 -9.63 -16.81 -0.75
C MET A 137 -9.74 -16.26 0.68
N PHE A 138 -10.87 -15.63 0.98
CA PHE A 138 -11.30 -15.23 2.32
C PHE A 138 -12.70 -15.76 2.62
N ARG A 139 -12.93 -16.21 3.85
CA ARG A 139 -14.29 -16.40 4.40
C ARG A 139 -14.62 -15.20 5.29
N THR A 140 -15.78 -14.58 5.08
CA THR A 140 -16.15 -13.38 5.82
C THR A 140 -17.68 -13.18 5.84
N ILE A 141 -18.11 -12.07 6.43
CA ILE A 141 -19.49 -11.57 6.43
C ILE A 141 -19.59 -10.41 5.43
N LYS A 142 -20.66 -10.34 4.64
CA LYS A 142 -20.92 -9.18 3.76
C LYS A 142 -21.04 -7.90 4.61
N PRO A 143 -20.19 -6.88 4.37
CA PRO A 143 -20.24 -5.65 5.13
C PRO A 143 -21.52 -4.87 4.80
N GLY A 144 -22.10 -4.22 5.80
CA GLY A 144 -23.18 -3.25 5.59
C GLY A 144 -22.64 -1.95 4.97
N PRO A 145 -23.48 -1.22 4.20
CA PRO A 145 -23.16 0.16 3.83
C PRO A 145 -23.16 1.05 5.09
N TYR A 146 -22.49 2.19 5.04
CA TYR A 146 -22.41 3.10 6.19
C TYR A 146 -22.38 4.58 5.80
N PRO A 147 -22.92 5.48 6.66
CA PRO A 147 -22.91 6.91 6.41
C PRO A 147 -21.55 7.52 6.74
N TRP A 148 -21.19 8.62 6.08
CA TRP A 148 -19.92 9.29 6.32
C TRP A 148 -20.00 10.80 6.02
N PRO A 149 -19.19 11.64 6.69
CA PRO A 149 -19.32 13.09 6.62
C PRO A 149 -18.62 13.68 5.38
N ASN A 150 -19.04 13.29 4.18
CA ASN A 150 -18.57 13.88 2.92
C ASN A 150 -19.61 14.83 2.29
N GLY A 151 -20.90 14.56 2.48
CA GLY A 151 -22.00 15.41 2.05
C GLY A 151 -23.09 15.44 3.11
N HIS A 152 -24.24 16.06 2.80
CA HIS A 152 -25.36 16.08 3.74
C HIS A 152 -25.88 14.67 4.09
N ASN A 153 -25.92 13.77 3.10
CA ASN A 153 -26.39 12.39 3.27
C ASN A 153 -25.55 11.41 2.41
N ALA A 154 -24.24 11.40 2.62
CA ALA A 154 -23.36 10.52 1.87
C ALA A 154 -23.28 9.14 2.53
N TRP A 155 -23.43 8.09 1.71
CA TRP A 155 -23.29 6.69 2.11
C TRP A 155 -22.20 6.03 1.29
N ARG A 156 -21.44 5.15 1.93
CA ARG A 156 -20.54 4.23 1.24
C ARG A 156 -21.35 2.98 0.85
N PRO A 157 -21.21 2.47 -0.38
CA PRO A 157 -21.67 1.13 -0.75
C PRO A 157 -21.05 0.08 0.16
N ALA A 158 -21.62 -1.13 0.19
CA ALA A 158 -20.94 -2.26 0.81
C ALA A 158 -19.58 -2.47 0.11
N HIS A 159 -18.50 -2.54 0.89
CA HIS A 159 -17.16 -2.72 0.32
C HIS A 159 -16.19 -3.40 1.30
N ILE A 160 -15.19 -4.04 0.72
CA ILE A 160 -14.03 -4.58 1.42
C ILE A 160 -12.80 -3.84 0.89
N HIS A 161 -11.96 -3.35 1.78
CA HIS A 161 -10.66 -2.80 1.39
C HIS A 161 -9.65 -3.93 1.19
N LEU A 162 -8.79 -3.78 0.18
CA LEU A 162 -7.72 -4.74 -0.12
C LEU A 162 -6.38 -4.00 -0.27
N SER A 163 -5.34 -4.59 0.29
CA SER A 163 -3.95 -4.18 0.17
C SER A 163 -3.16 -5.34 -0.44
N LEU A 164 -2.41 -5.05 -1.51
CA LEU A 164 -1.57 -6.00 -2.21
C LEU A 164 -0.15 -5.44 -2.29
N PHE A 165 0.84 -6.30 -2.07
CA PHE A 165 2.26 -5.94 -2.22
C PHE A 165 2.76 -6.13 -3.65
N GLY A 166 2.46 -7.27 -4.26
CA GLY A 166 3.03 -7.66 -5.54
C GLY A 166 4.52 -8.04 -5.43
N PRO A 167 5.18 -8.30 -6.57
CA PRO A 167 6.59 -8.70 -6.60
C PRO A 167 7.58 -7.56 -6.35
N ALA A 168 7.14 -6.31 -6.44
CA ALA A 168 8.00 -5.13 -6.35
C ALA A 168 7.30 -3.95 -5.69
N PHE A 169 8.08 -3.02 -5.14
CA PHE A 169 7.56 -1.83 -4.48
C PHE A 169 6.66 -0.98 -5.39
N THR A 170 6.99 -0.85 -6.68
CA THR A 170 6.14 -0.16 -7.69
C THR A 170 4.78 -0.84 -7.93
N THR A 171 4.68 -2.16 -7.71
CA THR A 171 3.43 -2.93 -7.91
C THR A 171 2.47 -2.86 -6.71
N ARG A 172 2.85 -2.18 -5.64
CA ARG A 172 2.04 -1.98 -4.43
C ARG A 172 0.68 -1.41 -4.79
N LEU A 173 -0.41 -1.99 -4.29
CA LEU A 173 -1.78 -1.52 -4.56
C LEU A 173 -2.63 -1.50 -3.30
N ILE A 174 -3.38 -0.43 -3.09
CA ILE A 174 -4.58 -0.45 -2.23
C ILE A 174 -5.78 -0.13 -3.11
N THR A 175 -6.83 -0.94 -2.95
CA THR A 175 -8.09 -0.80 -3.68
C THR A 175 -9.26 -1.19 -2.78
N GLN A 176 -10.48 -1.16 -3.34
CA GLN A 176 -11.66 -1.65 -2.66
C GLN A 176 -12.51 -2.48 -3.62
N MET A 177 -13.02 -3.58 -3.11
CA MET A 177 -14.00 -4.43 -3.77
C MET A 177 -15.41 -3.99 -3.37
N TYR A 178 -16.29 -3.89 -4.35
CA TYR A 178 -17.71 -3.62 -4.20
C TYR A 178 -18.54 -4.84 -4.63
N PHE A 179 -19.85 -4.81 -4.42
CA PHE A 179 -20.75 -5.93 -4.72
C PHE A 179 -21.67 -5.62 -5.90
N GLN A 180 -21.84 -6.62 -6.78
CA GLN A 180 -22.76 -6.53 -7.90
C GLN A 180 -24.18 -6.15 -7.45
N GLY A 181 -24.75 -5.15 -8.13
CA GLY A 181 -26.13 -4.69 -7.91
C GLY A 181 -26.30 -3.69 -6.76
N ASP A 182 -25.23 -3.25 -6.09
CA ASP A 182 -25.33 -2.23 -5.03
C ASP A 182 -25.81 -0.87 -5.59
N PRO A 183 -26.99 -0.37 -5.19
CA PRO A 183 -27.56 0.86 -5.73
C PRO A 183 -26.84 2.12 -5.25
N LEU A 184 -25.93 2.04 -4.29
CA LEU A 184 -25.14 3.17 -3.80
C LEU A 184 -23.93 3.48 -4.69
N LEU A 185 -23.53 2.56 -5.58
CA LEU A 185 -22.37 2.75 -6.46
C LEU A 185 -22.44 4.04 -7.29
N PRO A 186 -23.54 4.36 -8.00
CA PRO A 186 -23.64 5.58 -8.79
C PRO A 186 -23.60 6.87 -7.94
N LEU A 187 -23.81 6.76 -6.62
CA LEU A 187 -23.86 7.88 -5.69
C LEU A 187 -22.54 8.09 -4.94
N CYS A 188 -21.63 7.12 -4.98
CA CYS A 188 -20.43 7.12 -4.15
C CYS A 188 -19.29 7.95 -4.77
N PRO A 189 -18.85 9.06 -4.16
CA PRO A 189 -17.77 9.88 -4.74
C PRO A 189 -16.40 9.18 -4.81
N ILE A 190 -16.16 8.17 -3.96
CA ILE A 190 -14.93 7.38 -4.00
C ILE A 190 -14.95 6.42 -5.19
N TYR A 191 -16.03 5.64 -5.36
CA TYR A 191 -16.19 4.78 -6.54
C TYR A 191 -16.13 5.58 -7.85
N ASN A 192 -16.85 6.70 -7.92
CA ASN A 192 -16.91 7.56 -9.10
C ASN A 192 -15.68 8.47 -9.29
N SER A 193 -14.66 8.38 -8.43
CA SER A 193 -13.38 9.04 -8.66
C SER A 193 -12.54 8.36 -9.73
N VAL A 194 -12.76 7.06 -9.96
CA VAL A 194 -12.13 6.31 -11.04
C VAL A 194 -12.76 6.77 -12.37
N PRO A 195 -11.99 7.33 -13.33
CA PRO A 195 -12.57 7.98 -14.52
C PRO A 195 -13.18 6.98 -15.50
N ASP A 196 -12.47 5.88 -15.75
CA ASP A 196 -12.87 4.84 -16.71
C ASP A 196 -13.99 3.95 -16.16
N ASP A 197 -15.05 3.79 -16.96
CA ASP A 197 -16.23 3.00 -16.60
C ASP A 197 -15.89 1.52 -16.46
N GLU A 198 -15.06 0.98 -17.35
CA GLU A 198 -14.64 -0.43 -17.28
C GLU A 198 -13.76 -0.68 -16.05
N ALA A 199 -12.87 0.25 -15.70
CA ALA A 199 -12.06 0.21 -14.49
C ALA A 199 -12.94 0.24 -13.23
N ARG A 200 -14.00 1.05 -13.23
CA ARG A 200 -15.00 1.03 -12.15
C ARG A 200 -15.69 -0.32 -12.04
N GLN A 201 -16.14 -0.90 -13.15
CA GLN A 201 -16.79 -2.22 -13.15
C GLN A 201 -15.83 -3.34 -12.70
N ARG A 202 -14.53 -3.24 -12.98
CA ARG A 202 -13.51 -4.17 -12.45
C ARG A 202 -13.40 -4.14 -10.92
N LEU A 203 -13.89 -3.09 -10.24
CA LEU A 203 -13.98 -3.05 -8.78
C LEU A 203 -15.23 -3.73 -8.20
N VAL A 204 -16.15 -4.20 -9.04
CA VAL A 204 -17.43 -4.79 -8.62
C VAL A 204 -17.38 -6.31 -8.74
N ALA A 205 -17.40 -7.01 -7.61
CA ALA A 205 -17.38 -8.46 -7.56
C ALA A 205 -18.76 -9.05 -7.93
N PRO A 206 -18.87 -9.85 -9.01
CA PRO A 206 -20.08 -10.60 -9.32
C PRO A 206 -20.35 -11.70 -8.29
N LEU A 207 -21.64 -11.98 -8.08
CA LEU A 207 -22.09 -13.17 -7.36
C LEU A 207 -21.74 -14.42 -8.16
N ASP A 208 -21.19 -15.42 -7.49
CA ASP A 208 -20.82 -16.71 -8.06
C ASP A 208 -21.52 -17.83 -7.30
N MET A 209 -22.58 -18.38 -7.90
CA MET A 209 -23.35 -19.46 -7.28
C MET A 209 -22.68 -20.83 -7.41
N ASP A 210 -21.76 -20.99 -8.36
CA ASP A 210 -21.04 -22.26 -8.56
C ASP A 210 -19.97 -22.44 -7.48
N ALA A 211 -19.42 -21.35 -6.96
CA ALA A 211 -18.48 -21.34 -5.84
C ALA A 211 -19.15 -21.24 -4.45
N ALA A 212 -20.48 -21.12 -4.39
CA ALA A 212 -21.21 -21.06 -3.12
C ALA A 212 -21.28 -22.44 -2.45
N THR A 213 -21.35 -22.45 -1.11
CA THR A 213 -21.54 -23.67 -0.32
C THR A 213 -23.03 -23.80 0.03
N PRO A 214 -23.74 -24.83 -0.47
CA PRO A 214 -25.16 -25.02 -0.20
C PRO A 214 -25.45 -25.03 1.31
N HIS A 215 -26.46 -24.25 1.72
CA HIS A 215 -26.88 -24.12 3.13
C HIS A 215 -25.82 -23.54 4.09
N ASP A 216 -24.75 -22.90 3.61
CA ASP A 216 -23.72 -22.25 4.44
C ASP A 216 -23.40 -20.82 3.97
N SER A 217 -22.84 -20.64 2.78
CA SER A 217 -22.27 -19.36 2.34
C SER A 217 -22.43 -19.11 0.85
N LEU A 218 -22.69 -17.86 0.47
CA LEU A 218 -22.57 -17.41 -0.93
C LEU A 218 -21.11 -17.23 -1.32
N ALA A 219 -20.83 -16.92 -2.59
CA ALA A 219 -19.49 -16.57 -3.03
C ALA A 219 -19.49 -15.37 -3.99
N TYR A 220 -18.43 -14.56 -3.92
CA TYR A 220 -18.19 -13.45 -4.84
C TYR A 220 -16.78 -13.58 -5.42
N ARG A 221 -16.68 -13.43 -6.73
CA ARG A 221 -15.40 -13.49 -7.44
C ARG A 221 -14.82 -12.10 -7.64
N PHE A 222 -13.55 -11.92 -7.31
CA PHE A 222 -12.84 -10.65 -7.49
C PHE A 222 -11.41 -10.91 -7.98
N ASP A 223 -11.19 -10.76 -9.29
CA ASP A 223 -9.86 -10.88 -9.86
C ASP A 223 -9.14 -9.52 -9.82
N ILE A 224 -7.84 -9.52 -9.54
CA ILE A 224 -7.03 -8.32 -9.33
C ILE A 224 -5.86 -8.35 -10.32
N VAL A 225 -5.58 -7.21 -10.94
CA VAL A 225 -4.47 -7.05 -11.89
C VAL A 225 -3.51 -6.01 -11.32
N LEU A 226 -2.24 -6.39 -11.17
CA LEU A 226 -1.13 -5.50 -10.80
C LEU A 226 -0.34 -5.08 -12.03
N ALA A 227 0.46 -4.01 -11.92
CA ALA A 227 1.38 -3.59 -12.97
C ALA A 227 2.27 -4.75 -13.43
N GLY A 228 2.38 -4.94 -14.75
CA GLY A 228 3.20 -5.99 -15.35
C GLY A 228 4.59 -5.50 -15.75
N ALA A 229 5.55 -6.42 -15.84
CA ALA A 229 6.87 -6.10 -16.39
C ALA A 229 6.78 -5.66 -17.86
N GLN A 230 7.60 -4.68 -18.24
CA GLN A 230 7.79 -4.21 -19.60
C GLN A 230 8.60 -5.23 -20.40
N GLY A 231 8.29 -5.37 -21.69
CA GLY A 231 9.07 -6.22 -22.61
C GLY A 231 8.79 -7.72 -22.52
N ASP A 232 7.95 -8.17 -21.59
CA ASP A 232 7.55 -9.58 -21.43
C ASP A 232 6.56 -10.09 -22.49
N THR A 233 6.38 -9.35 -23.59
CA THR A 233 5.37 -9.63 -24.60
C THR A 233 5.67 -10.86 -25.48
N VAL A 234 6.79 -11.59 -25.31
CA VAL A 234 7.14 -12.71 -26.20
C VAL A 234 7.83 -13.90 -25.51
N ARG A 235 7.03 -14.87 -25.05
CA ARG A 235 7.23 -16.32 -25.29
C ARG A 235 5.90 -17.09 -25.39
N GLN A 236 4.85 -16.48 -25.95
CA GLN A 236 3.61 -17.21 -26.25
C GLN A 236 3.75 -17.95 -27.58
N SER A 237 3.99 -19.26 -27.49
CA SER A 237 3.79 -20.20 -28.59
C SER A 237 2.35 -20.11 -29.08
N ARG A 238 2.14 -19.55 -30.28
CA ARG A 238 1.04 -19.80 -31.22
C ARG A 238 -0.31 -20.26 -30.62
N VAL A 239 -0.79 -19.59 -29.57
CA VAL A 239 -2.13 -19.78 -28.99
C VAL A 239 -2.57 -18.41 -28.50
N ARG A 240 -3.58 -17.86 -29.20
CA ARG A 240 -4.37 -16.65 -28.91
C ARG A 240 -3.61 -15.42 -28.38
N ARG A 241 -3.62 -14.34 -29.18
CA ARG A 241 -3.52 -12.96 -28.67
C ARG A 241 -4.69 -12.71 -27.69
N THR A 242 -4.60 -13.17 -26.46
CA THR A 242 -5.43 -12.65 -25.36
C THR A 242 -4.82 -11.32 -24.97
N GLY A 243 -5.63 -10.26 -25.05
CA GLY A 243 -5.19 -8.88 -24.86
C GLY A 243 -4.54 -8.67 -23.49
N MET A 244 -3.62 -7.72 -23.45
CA MET A 244 -3.02 -7.20 -22.23
C MET A 244 -4.14 -6.86 -21.23
N LEU A 245 -4.01 -7.32 -19.99
CA LEU A 245 -4.94 -6.93 -18.93
C LEU A 245 -4.67 -5.48 -18.53
N LYS A 246 -5.67 -4.83 -17.94
CA LYS A 246 -5.57 -3.49 -17.37
C LYS A 246 -5.49 -3.61 -15.86
N GLU A 247 -4.59 -2.85 -15.25
CA GLU A 247 -4.44 -2.79 -13.79
C GLU A 247 -5.77 -2.51 -13.09
N THR A 248 -5.95 -3.10 -11.91
CA THR A 248 -7.08 -2.80 -11.03
C THR A 248 -6.90 -1.39 -10.46
N ALA A 249 -7.93 -0.56 -10.61
CA ALA A 249 -7.89 0.83 -10.16
C ALA A 249 -7.58 0.91 -8.65
N SER A 250 -6.66 1.79 -8.27
CA SER A 250 -6.39 2.10 -6.87
C SER A 250 -7.58 2.82 -6.23
N GLN A 251 -7.70 2.70 -4.91
CA GLN A 251 -8.62 3.52 -4.13
C GLN A 251 -8.02 3.87 -2.77
N THR A 252 -8.59 4.89 -2.13
CA THR A 252 -8.14 5.33 -0.81
C THR A 252 -8.16 4.19 0.21
N ALA A 253 -7.14 4.15 1.07
CA ALA A 253 -7.09 3.24 2.21
C ALA A 253 -8.17 3.54 3.27
N GLY A 254 -8.76 4.74 3.22
CA GLY A 254 -9.74 5.19 4.19
C GLY A 254 -9.14 5.45 5.58
N PRO A 255 -9.96 5.89 6.54
CA PRO A 255 -9.49 6.30 7.87
C PRO A 255 -9.18 5.13 8.81
N TYR A 256 -9.50 3.90 8.38
CA TYR A 256 -9.46 2.69 9.22
C TYR A 256 -8.42 1.67 8.77
N VAL A 257 -7.45 2.10 7.96
CA VAL A 257 -6.38 1.27 7.40
C VAL A 257 -5.62 0.46 8.46
N HIS A 258 -5.44 1.00 9.67
CA HIS A 258 -4.76 0.33 10.78
C HIS A 258 -5.49 -0.93 11.27
N ILE A 259 -6.80 -1.10 11.00
CA ILE A 259 -7.53 -2.33 11.37
C ILE A 259 -6.94 -3.54 10.62
N GLY A 260 -6.68 -3.36 9.32
CA GLY A 260 -6.11 -4.41 8.47
C GLY A 260 -4.59 -4.48 8.57
N LEU A 261 -3.93 -3.32 8.59
CA LEU A 261 -2.51 -3.21 8.27
C LEU A 261 -1.58 -3.06 9.47
N ASP A 262 -2.09 -2.81 10.68
CA ASP A 262 -1.30 -2.56 11.90
C ASP A 262 -1.62 -3.59 13.00
N ARG A 263 -1.65 -4.87 12.61
CA ARG A 263 -2.08 -5.99 13.49
C ARG A 263 -0.95 -6.72 14.21
N ARG A 264 0.30 -6.48 13.82
CA ARG A 264 1.49 -7.06 14.43
C ARG A 264 2.27 -5.96 15.14
N GLU A 265 2.71 -6.21 16.36
CA GLU A 265 3.59 -5.29 17.06
C GLU A 265 4.97 -5.28 16.41
N GLY A 266 5.67 -4.14 16.48
CA GLY A 266 7.05 -4.02 16.04
C GLY A 266 7.27 -3.96 14.53
N LEU A 267 6.23 -3.76 13.70
CA LEU A 267 6.40 -3.57 12.24
C LEU A 267 7.21 -2.31 11.89
N ASN A 268 7.38 -1.40 12.84
CA ASN A 268 8.22 -0.22 12.76
C ASN A 268 9.69 -0.48 13.18
N VAL A 269 10.03 -1.69 13.63
CA VAL A 269 11.40 -2.12 13.95
C VAL A 269 11.94 -2.92 12.77
N VAL A 270 12.66 -2.26 11.87
CA VAL A 270 13.21 -2.83 10.64
C VAL A 270 14.53 -3.55 10.89
N ALA A 271 15.29 -3.06 11.87
CA ALA A 271 16.58 -3.61 12.24
C ALA A 271 16.48 -4.30 13.60
N GLY A 272 16.49 -5.64 13.62
CA GLY A 272 16.56 -6.44 14.85
C GLY A 272 17.93 -6.33 15.53
N ASP A 273 18.09 -6.88 16.74
CA ASP A 273 19.28 -6.69 17.59
C ASP A 273 20.62 -7.02 16.90
N GLY A 274 20.63 -7.96 15.96
CA GLY A 274 21.83 -8.40 15.23
C GLY A 274 22.17 -7.63 13.96
N ALA A 275 21.31 -6.72 13.48
CA ALA A 275 21.53 -6.03 12.21
C ALA A 275 22.82 -5.19 12.20
N ALA A 276 23.56 -5.26 11.10
CA ALA A 276 24.80 -4.54 10.88
C ALA A 276 24.56 -3.09 10.42
N GLY A 277 25.46 -2.20 10.82
CA GLY A 277 25.45 -0.79 10.44
C GLY A 277 25.11 0.19 11.56
N GLU A 278 25.13 1.47 11.24
CA GLU A 278 24.78 2.55 12.16
C GLU A 278 23.29 2.48 12.49
N ARG A 279 22.95 2.33 13.79
CA ARG A 279 21.57 2.35 14.26
C ARG A 279 21.03 3.77 14.23
N ILE A 280 19.86 3.92 13.61
CA ILE A 280 19.19 5.20 13.46
C ILE A 280 17.70 5.05 13.75
N ARG A 281 17.11 6.14 14.21
CA ARG A 281 15.66 6.32 14.24
C ARG A 281 15.27 7.30 13.15
N ILE A 282 14.31 6.95 12.31
CA ILE A 282 13.66 7.88 11.39
C ILE A 282 12.33 8.27 12.02
N GLU A 283 12.00 9.55 12.07
CA GLU A 283 10.69 10.00 12.58
C GLU A 283 10.18 11.27 11.90
N GLY A 284 8.87 11.48 11.93
CA GLY A 284 8.26 12.62 11.28
C GLY A 284 6.76 12.71 11.46
N VAL A 285 6.17 13.75 10.90
CA VAL A 285 4.72 13.96 10.83
C VAL A 285 4.33 14.20 9.38
N VAL A 286 3.19 13.64 8.97
CA VAL A 286 2.56 13.94 7.68
C VAL A 286 1.60 15.12 7.87
N TYR A 287 1.73 16.16 7.07
CA TYR A 287 0.89 17.36 7.10
C TYR A 287 0.04 17.49 5.82
N ASP A 288 -1.22 17.88 5.97
CA ASP A 288 -2.10 18.21 4.85
C ASP A 288 -1.91 19.67 4.37
N GLY A 289 -2.68 20.09 3.37
CA GLY A 289 -2.63 21.44 2.80
C GLY A 289 -3.10 22.57 3.70
N ALA A 290 -3.73 22.26 4.85
CA ALA A 290 -3.99 23.24 5.90
C ALA A 290 -2.86 23.30 6.94
N GLY A 291 -1.83 22.46 6.80
CA GLY A 291 -0.76 22.32 7.78
C GLY A 291 -1.15 21.46 8.99
N GLU A 292 -2.25 20.71 8.92
CA GLU A 292 -2.72 19.86 10.01
C GLU A 292 -2.13 18.44 9.93
N PRO A 293 -1.78 17.81 11.07
CA PRO A 293 -1.31 16.43 11.08
C PRO A 293 -2.33 15.42 10.53
N VAL A 294 -1.89 14.60 9.58
CA VAL A 294 -2.65 13.49 9.00
C VAL A 294 -2.51 12.25 9.90
N ARG A 295 -3.26 12.25 11.00
CA ARG A 295 -3.22 11.18 12.03
C ARG A 295 -3.75 9.82 11.58
N ASP A 296 -4.44 9.76 10.44
CA ASP A 296 -4.89 8.52 9.80
C ASP A 296 -3.96 8.07 8.66
N ALA A 297 -2.75 8.64 8.58
CA ALA A 297 -1.73 8.15 7.66
C ALA A 297 -1.06 6.86 8.17
N LEU A 298 -0.68 6.03 7.21
CA LEU A 298 0.16 4.85 7.39
C LEU A 298 1.38 5.03 6.49
N ILE A 299 2.56 4.86 7.07
CA ILE A 299 3.83 4.95 6.36
C ILE A 299 4.40 3.55 6.20
N GLU A 300 4.84 3.22 5.00
CA GLU A 300 5.68 2.05 4.74
C GLU A 300 7.05 2.53 4.26
N ILE A 301 8.11 1.85 4.69
CA ILE A 301 9.47 2.08 4.20
C ILE A 301 10.05 0.82 3.56
N TRP A 302 10.88 1.02 2.54
CA TRP A 302 11.70 -0.02 1.92
C TRP A 302 13.11 0.52 1.68
N GLN A 303 14.13 -0.19 2.15
CA GLN A 303 15.52 0.21 2.02
C GLN A 303 16.47 -0.97 1.93
N ALA A 304 17.65 -0.69 1.38
CA ALA A 304 18.78 -1.62 1.46
C ALA A 304 19.35 -1.66 2.88
N ASN A 305 20.12 -2.71 3.16
CA ASN A 305 20.92 -2.80 4.40
C ASN A 305 22.11 -1.83 4.37
N ALA A 306 22.92 -1.83 5.44
CA ALA A 306 24.09 -0.95 5.56
C ALA A 306 25.17 -1.14 4.47
N HIS A 307 25.15 -2.25 3.73
CA HIS A 307 26.04 -2.49 2.59
C HIS A 307 25.44 -2.05 1.25
N GLY A 308 24.19 -1.57 1.23
CA GLY A 308 23.47 -1.26 -0.01
C GLY A 308 23.02 -2.53 -0.73
N LYS A 309 22.62 -3.56 0.02
CA LYS A 309 22.05 -4.83 -0.46
C LYS A 309 20.58 -4.94 -0.05
N TYR A 310 19.69 -5.22 -1.00
CA TYR A 310 18.32 -5.64 -0.73
C TYR A 310 18.25 -7.16 -0.53
N ASP A 311 17.47 -7.62 0.44
CA ASP A 311 17.11 -9.05 0.55
C ASP A 311 16.02 -9.40 -0.46
N HIS A 312 16.41 -9.41 -1.74
CA HIS A 312 15.50 -9.68 -2.85
C HIS A 312 16.24 -10.39 -4.00
N PRO A 313 15.64 -11.41 -4.67
CA PRO A 313 16.26 -12.14 -5.75
C PRO A 313 16.70 -11.29 -6.97
N GLU A 314 16.09 -10.12 -7.19
CA GLU A 314 16.53 -9.21 -8.26
C GLU A 314 17.82 -8.46 -7.91
N ASP A 315 18.16 -8.32 -6.62
CA ASP A 315 19.45 -7.77 -6.23
C ASP A 315 20.52 -8.86 -6.34
N THR A 316 21.33 -8.79 -7.40
CA THR A 316 22.39 -9.76 -7.72
C THR A 316 23.80 -9.29 -7.30
N GLN A 317 23.90 -8.16 -6.59
CA GLN A 317 25.19 -7.66 -6.09
C GLN A 317 25.90 -8.70 -5.20
N ASP A 318 27.22 -8.81 -5.32
CA ASP A 318 28.07 -9.61 -4.43
C ASP A 318 28.32 -8.87 -3.11
N LYS A 319 27.25 -8.72 -2.33
CA LYS A 319 27.23 -8.07 -1.03
C LYS A 319 26.41 -8.94 -0.06
N PRO A 320 26.74 -8.94 1.25
CA PRO A 320 26.05 -9.79 2.21
C PRO A 320 24.60 -9.32 2.42
N VAL A 321 23.68 -10.29 2.44
CA VAL A 321 22.34 -10.12 3.00
C VAL A 321 22.46 -10.20 4.53
N ASP A 322 21.68 -9.38 5.24
CA ASP A 322 21.67 -9.34 6.69
C ASP A 322 20.40 -10.02 7.22
N PRO A 323 20.49 -11.20 7.85
CA PRO A 323 19.31 -11.95 8.31
C PRO A 323 18.60 -11.30 9.50
N ALA A 324 19.22 -10.32 10.17
CA ALA A 324 18.61 -9.58 11.28
C ALA A 324 17.96 -8.27 10.81
N PHE A 325 17.90 -8.02 9.50
CA PHE A 325 17.37 -6.80 8.90
C PHE A 325 16.29 -7.13 7.87
N SER A 326 15.06 -6.62 8.07
CA SER A 326 13.94 -6.92 7.17
C SER A 326 13.94 -6.07 5.88
N GLY A 327 14.59 -4.90 5.88
CA GLY A 327 14.51 -3.90 4.81
C GLY A 327 13.17 -3.17 4.69
N TRP A 328 12.08 -3.80 5.14
CA TRP A 328 10.73 -3.25 5.13
C TRP A 328 10.21 -2.94 6.53
N GLY A 329 9.52 -1.81 6.66
CA GLY A 329 8.79 -1.44 7.87
C GLY A 329 7.45 -0.78 7.56
N ARG A 330 6.54 -0.84 8.52
CA ARG A 330 5.24 -0.15 8.48
C ARG A 330 4.96 0.51 9.83
N CYS A 331 4.47 1.75 9.81
CA CYS A 331 4.12 2.51 11.00
C CYS A 331 2.84 3.32 10.75
N ALA A 332 1.80 3.09 11.56
CA ALA A 332 0.66 3.99 11.62
C ALA A 332 1.05 5.24 12.41
N CYS A 333 0.63 6.42 11.94
CA CYS A 333 0.87 7.64 12.70
C CYS A 333 0.20 7.57 14.07
N ASP A 334 0.92 8.03 15.09
CA ASP A 334 0.36 8.18 16.43
C ASP A 334 -0.88 9.08 16.36
N ARG A 335 -1.91 8.67 17.09
CA ARG A 335 -3.25 9.24 16.91
C ARG A 335 -3.42 10.57 17.63
N GLU A 336 -2.56 10.90 18.59
CA GLU A 336 -2.61 12.17 19.32
C GLU A 336 -1.67 13.18 18.67
N THR A 337 -0.42 12.77 18.48
CA THR A 337 0.69 13.60 18.01
C THR A 337 0.83 13.63 16.49
N GLY A 338 0.40 12.59 15.77
CA GLY A 338 0.63 12.41 14.34
C GLY A 338 2.02 11.87 13.99
N LEU A 339 2.82 11.49 14.98
CA LEU A 339 4.19 11.03 14.80
C LEU A 339 4.23 9.61 14.22
N PHE A 340 4.96 9.41 13.12
CA PHE A 340 5.44 8.08 12.70
C PHE A 340 6.91 7.93 13.07
N HIS A 341 7.37 6.68 13.23
CA HIS A 341 8.79 6.41 13.38
C HIS A 341 9.19 5.00 12.96
N PHE A 342 10.48 4.82 12.70
CA PHE A 342 11.11 3.53 12.41
C PHE A 342 12.45 3.39 13.14
N GLU A 343 12.70 2.23 13.71
CA GLU A 343 14.01 1.83 14.23
C GLU A 343 14.71 0.97 13.16
N THR A 344 15.79 1.49 12.57
CA THR A 344 16.45 0.90 11.40
C THR A 344 17.97 1.09 11.45
N VAL A 345 18.65 0.76 10.36
CA VAL A 345 20.06 1.10 10.12
C VAL A 345 20.18 2.12 8.98
N LYS A 346 21.22 2.96 9.03
CA LYS A 346 21.54 3.84 7.91
C LYS A 346 21.88 2.97 6.69
N PRO A 347 21.16 3.09 5.56
CA PRO A 347 21.39 2.25 4.39
C PRO A 347 22.73 2.58 3.73
N GLY A 348 23.33 1.60 3.08
CA GLY A 348 24.46 1.85 2.19
C GLY A 348 23.99 2.37 0.82
N PRO A 349 24.90 2.98 0.03
CA PRO A 349 24.57 3.42 -1.33
C PRO A 349 24.27 2.22 -2.24
N VAL A 350 23.34 2.41 -3.18
CA VAL A 350 22.88 1.38 -4.13
C VAL A 350 23.18 1.80 -5.58
N PRO A 351 23.44 0.87 -6.51
CA PRO A 351 23.72 1.22 -7.89
C PRO A 351 22.49 1.82 -8.58
N GLY A 352 22.69 2.91 -9.33
CA GLY A 352 21.74 3.43 -10.32
C GLY A 352 21.84 2.69 -11.66
N ARG A 353 20.99 3.05 -12.62
CA ARG A 353 20.92 2.39 -13.94
C ARG A 353 22.21 2.48 -14.75
N ASP A 354 22.89 3.61 -14.67
CA ASP A 354 24.12 3.90 -15.41
C ASP A 354 25.37 3.59 -14.58
N VAL A 355 25.23 2.72 -13.57
CA VAL A 355 26.28 2.30 -12.64
C VAL A 355 26.71 3.40 -11.66
N ARG A 356 26.25 4.66 -11.82
CA ARG A 356 26.48 5.70 -10.80
C ARG A 356 25.78 5.29 -9.52
N MET A 357 26.47 5.42 -8.39
CA MET A 357 25.89 5.13 -7.08
C MET A 357 24.85 6.19 -6.73
N GLN A 358 23.71 5.74 -6.23
CA GLN A 358 22.73 6.58 -5.55
C GLN A 358 23.19 6.78 -4.11
N ALA A 359 22.94 7.98 -3.57
CA ALA A 359 23.19 8.27 -2.16
C ALA A 359 22.39 7.31 -1.25
N PRO A 360 22.83 7.07 0.00
CA PRO A 360 22.00 6.39 0.99
C PRO A 360 20.59 6.97 1.05
N HIS A 361 19.58 6.12 0.84
CA HIS A 361 18.18 6.55 0.83
C HIS A 361 17.22 5.46 1.28
N VAL A 362 16.01 5.90 1.63
CA VAL A 362 14.87 5.04 2.00
C VAL A 362 13.69 5.40 1.10
N ASN A 363 13.06 4.40 0.46
CA ASN A 363 11.79 4.60 -0.22
C ASN A 363 10.67 4.65 0.82
N VAL A 364 9.77 5.63 0.68
CA VAL A 364 8.69 5.89 1.63
C VAL A 364 7.37 5.91 0.88
N THR A 365 6.40 5.09 1.30
CA THR A 365 5.02 5.12 0.78
C THR A 365 4.07 5.67 1.83
N ILE A 366 3.17 6.54 1.39
CA ILE A 366 2.15 7.17 2.23
C ILE A 366 0.77 6.72 1.79
N PHE A 367 0.02 6.16 2.73
CA PHE A 367 -1.41 5.87 2.59
C PHE A 367 -2.20 6.70 3.58
N ALA A 368 -3.34 7.24 3.18
CA ALA A 368 -4.27 7.89 4.09
C ALA A 368 -5.68 7.98 3.47
N ARG A 369 -6.68 8.31 4.28
CA ARG A 369 -7.94 8.86 3.77
C ARG A 369 -7.65 10.10 2.91
N GLY A 370 -8.29 10.22 1.75
CA GLY A 370 -8.08 11.35 0.83
C GLY A 370 -6.85 11.24 -0.06
N VAL A 371 -6.02 10.22 0.14
CA VAL A 371 -4.95 9.81 -0.79
C VAL A 371 -5.51 8.68 -1.64
N ASN A 372 -5.92 9.00 -2.88
CA ASN A 372 -6.64 8.09 -3.78
C ASN A 372 -5.74 7.03 -4.44
N SER A 373 -4.52 7.43 -4.76
CA SER A 373 -3.39 6.54 -5.07
C SER A 373 -2.34 6.85 -4.03
N HIS A 374 -1.69 5.83 -3.48
CA HIS A 374 -0.61 6.04 -2.53
C HIS A 374 0.48 6.92 -3.13
N LEU A 375 1.12 7.70 -2.28
CA LEU A 375 2.20 8.58 -2.68
C LEU A 375 3.52 7.92 -2.36
N VAL A 376 4.49 8.07 -3.26
CA VAL A 376 5.85 7.55 -3.07
C VAL A 376 6.80 8.74 -2.99
N THR A 377 7.68 8.76 -2.00
CA THR A 377 8.77 9.72 -1.87
C THR A 377 10.05 9.00 -1.44
N ARG A 378 11.15 9.74 -1.34
CA ARG A 378 12.43 9.23 -0.83
C ARG A 378 12.92 10.09 0.32
N LEU A 379 13.55 9.44 1.28
CA LEU A 379 14.29 10.08 2.34
C LEU A 379 15.79 9.90 2.08
N TYR A 380 16.54 11.00 2.08
CA TYR A 380 18.00 11.07 2.07
C TYR A 380 18.49 11.70 3.39
N PHE A 381 19.78 11.64 3.66
CA PHE A 381 20.35 12.04 4.96
C PHE A 381 21.18 13.32 4.83
N ASP A 382 21.00 14.29 5.71
CA ASP A 382 21.68 15.60 5.63
C ASP A 382 23.21 15.53 5.82
N ASP A 383 23.69 14.47 6.47
CA ASP A 383 25.11 14.22 6.70
C ASP A 383 25.80 13.48 5.54
N GLU A 384 25.08 13.15 4.46
CA GLU A 384 25.59 12.53 3.22
C GLU A 384 25.88 13.58 2.14
N ILE A 385 26.56 14.69 2.49
CA ILE A 385 26.71 15.88 1.63
C ILE A 385 27.23 15.54 0.22
N ASP A 386 28.36 14.82 0.14
CA ASP A 386 29.01 14.51 -1.15
C ASP A 386 28.22 13.48 -1.98
N ALA A 387 27.61 12.51 -1.30
CA ALA A 387 26.76 11.51 -1.96
C ALA A 387 25.50 12.16 -2.51
N ASN A 388 24.83 13.02 -1.72
CA ASN A 388 23.64 13.76 -2.15
C ASN A 388 23.95 14.69 -3.33
N ALA A 389 25.11 15.36 -3.32
CA ALA A 389 25.53 16.23 -4.42
C ALA A 389 25.77 15.48 -5.74
N SER A 390 26.12 14.20 -5.68
CA SER A 390 26.36 13.35 -6.85
C SER A 390 25.19 12.43 -7.21
N ASP A 391 24.14 12.41 -6.38
CA ASP A 391 23.01 11.51 -6.55
C ASP A 391 22.23 11.83 -7.85
N PRO A 392 22.00 10.83 -8.73
CA PRO A 392 21.36 11.08 -10.02
C PRO A 392 19.88 11.45 -9.90
N VAL A 393 19.18 11.04 -8.83
CA VAL A 393 17.76 11.35 -8.63
C VAL A 393 17.60 12.76 -8.08
N LEU A 394 18.37 13.15 -7.06
CA LEU A 394 18.37 14.51 -6.52
C LEU A 394 18.75 15.53 -7.59
N ASN A 395 19.76 15.23 -8.42
CA ASN A 395 20.21 16.10 -9.50
C ASN A 395 19.23 16.18 -10.69
N ALA A 396 18.29 15.24 -10.80
CA ALA A 396 17.23 15.27 -11.80
C ALA A 396 16.00 16.08 -11.36
N LEU A 397 15.93 16.50 -10.09
CA LEU A 397 14.77 17.22 -9.58
C LEU A 397 14.65 18.62 -10.21
N PRO A 398 13.42 19.08 -10.52
CA PRO A 398 13.22 20.39 -11.15
C PRO A 398 13.66 21.60 -10.32
N SER A 399 13.88 21.44 -9.02
CA SER A 399 14.29 22.53 -8.14
C SER A 399 15.15 22.06 -6.96
N ALA A 400 16.16 22.87 -6.62
CA ALA A 400 16.99 22.64 -5.43
C ALA A 400 16.15 22.68 -4.14
N GLN A 401 15.14 23.55 -4.07
CA GLN A 401 14.22 23.59 -2.93
C GLN A 401 13.43 22.28 -2.80
N GLY A 402 13.00 21.68 -3.91
CA GLY A 402 12.37 20.36 -3.94
C GLY A 402 13.30 19.28 -3.41
N ALA A 403 14.57 19.28 -3.82
CA ALA A 403 15.58 18.35 -3.30
C ALA A 403 15.73 18.45 -1.77
N GLN A 404 15.70 19.66 -1.21
CA GLN A 404 15.76 19.87 0.24
C GLN A 404 14.56 19.27 1.00
N THR A 405 13.40 19.08 0.35
CA THR A 405 12.25 18.42 0.99
C THR A 405 12.44 16.92 1.18
N LEU A 406 13.44 16.32 0.54
CA LEU A 406 13.77 14.90 0.65
C LEU A 406 14.88 14.62 1.67
N ILE A 407 15.53 15.65 2.21
CA ILE A 407 16.66 15.50 3.12
C ILE A 407 16.16 15.49 4.58
N ALA A 408 16.30 14.35 5.26
CA ALA A 408 16.05 14.24 6.69
C ALA A 408 17.20 14.84 7.50
N ARG A 409 16.84 15.59 8.54
CA ARG A 409 17.82 16.29 9.39
C ARG A 409 18.29 15.41 10.53
N ARG A 410 19.60 15.27 10.68
CA ARG A 410 20.20 14.54 11.79
C ARG A 410 20.08 15.34 13.09
N GLU A 411 19.66 14.66 14.13
CA GLU A 411 19.62 15.14 15.49
C GLU A 411 20.24 14.08 16.41
N SER A 412 20.95 14.53 17.44
CA SER A 412 21.39 13.64 18.52
C SER A 412 20.44 13.80 19.70
N ARG A 413 19.71 12.74 20.03
CA ARG A 413 18.79 12.71 21.17
C ARG A 413 19.14 11.54 22.05
N GLU A 414 19.53 11.81 23.30
CA GLU A 414 19.87 10.79 24.29
C GLU A 414 20.94 9.78 23.81
N GLY A 415 21.92 10.25 23.04
CA GLY A 415 22.97 9.41 22.48
C GLY A 415 22.55 8.54 21.28
N ARG A 416 21.33 8.74 20.76
CA ARG A 416 20.82 8.11 19.54
C ARG A 416 20.82 9.08 18.37
N ASN A 417 21.11 8.56 17.18
CA ASN A 417 20.96 9.29 15.93
C ASN A 417 19.51 9.24 15.48
N VAL A 418 18.87 10.40 15.45
CA VAL A 418 17.48 10.57 15.03
C VAL A 418 17.48 11.41 13.76
N TYR A 419 16.79 10.96 12.72
CA TYR A 419 16.61 11.69 11.48
C TYR A 419 15.16 12.16 11.37
N ARG A 420 14.96 13.49 11.44
CA ARG A 420 13.65 14.12 11.32
C ARG A 420 13.28 14.29 9.85
N PHE A 421 12.16 13.71 9.44
CA PHE A 421 11.63 13.75 8.08
C PHE A 421 10.12 14.04 8.07
N ASP A 422 9.77 15.32 8.02
CA ASP A 422 8.37 15.73 7.91
C ASP A 422 7.91 15.72 6.45
N ILE A 423 6.72 15.15 6.23
CA ILE A 423 6.13 15.00 4.89
C ILE A 423 4.99 15.99 4.75
N ARG A 424 5.05 16.86 3.74
CA ARG A 424 3.99 17.84 3.44
C ARG A 424 3.29 17.43 2.16
N LEU A 425 2.00 17.08 2.26
CA LEU A 425 1.21 16.68 1.11
C LEU A 425 0.92 17.85 0.17
N GLN A 426 0.85 19.07 0.68
CA GLN A 426 0.60 20.29 -0.08
C GLN A 426 1.26 21.52 0.57
N GLY A 427 1.26 22.63 -0.17
CA GLY A 427 1.59 23.97 0.35
C GLY A 427 3.08 24.29 0.36
N ASP A 428 3.48 25.24 1.20
CA ASP A 428 4.87 25.67 1.30
C ASP A 428 5.75 24.53 1.83
N GLY A 429 6.78 24.20 1.07
CA GLY A 429 7.62 23.03 1.35
C GLY A 429 6.97 21.69 1.03
N GLU A 430 5.95 21.65 0.15
CA GLU A 430 5.37 20.38 -0.37
C GLU A 430 6.49 19.41 -0.76
N THR A 431 6.44 18.21 -0.17
CA THR A 431 7.40 17.14 -0.38
C THR A 431 7.35 16.71 -1.84
N VAL A 432 8.52 16.46 -2.44
CA VAL A 432 8.57 15.87 -3.77
C VAL A 432 8.05 14.42 -3.71
N PHE A 433 7.07 14.12 -4.54
CA PHE A 433 6.56 12.76 -4.73
C PHE A 433 6.92 12.26 -6.12
N PHE A 434 7.16 10.96 -6.23
CA PHE A 434 7.58 10.30 -7.46
C PHE A 434 6.45 9.51 -8.09
N ASP A 435 6.45 9.47 -9.42
CA ASP A 435 5.68 8.53 -10.23
C ASP A 435 6.60 7.35 -10.57
N VAL A 436 6.32 6.18 -9.98
CA VAL A 436 7.23 5.01 -9.93
C VAL A 436 6.70 3.78 -10.63
#